data_AF-A0A6P7WW26-F1
#
_entry.id   AF-A0A6P7WW26-F1
#
_cell.length_a   1.000
_cell.length_b   1.000
_cell.length_c   1.000
_cell.angle_alpha   90.00
_cell.angle_beta   90.00
_cell.angle_gamma   90.00
#
_symmetry.space_group_name_H-M   'P 1'
#
loop_
_entity.id
_entity.type
_entity.pdbx_description
1 polymer ?
#
loop_
_entity_poly.entity_id
_entity_poly.type
_entity_poly.pdbx_seq_one_letter_code
_entity_poly.pdbx_strand_id
1 'polypeptide(L)'
;MSPALWWIAPLGVLFLVQESGCFFMPNATFYEKLLGTYEEERLHSRAKRSISRLDKDEILQLHNKLRGQVYPSASNMEYMNWDDELERSAEAWAQNCVWDHGPSNLIMSIGQNLAVHWGRYRSPAFHIQSWYDEVKDYNYPYPHECNPWCPEKCSGSMCTHYTQ
;
A
#
# COMPACT_ATOMS: atom_id res chain seq x y z
N MET A 1 -5.98 64.73 -51.63
CA MET A 1 -4.51 64.59 -51.55
C MET A 1 -4.22 63.17 -51.09
N SER A 2 -3.73 62.33 -52.00
CA SER A 2 -2.99 61.10 -51.65
C SER A 2 -1.54 61.50 -51.30
N PRO A 3 -0.60 60.65 -50.80
CA PRO A 3 -0.67 59.20 -50.64
C PRO A 3 0.14 58.61 -49.43
N ALA A 4 0.18 57.27 -49.40
CA ALA A 4 1.30 56.40 -49.03
C ALA A 4 1.71 56.27 -47.54
N LEU A 5 1.55 55.06 -46.99
CA LEU A 5 2.67 54.13 -46.76
C LEU A 5 2.08 52.76 -46.35
N TRP A 6 2.06 51.72 -47.19
CA TRP A 6 3.19 50.86 -47.58
C TRP A 6 3.61 49.87 -46.45
N TRP A 7 3.08 48.63 -46.55
CA TRP A 7 3.71 47.32 -46.20
C TRP A 7 3.88 46.83 -44.76
N ILE A 8 2.83 46.59 -43.98
CA ILE A 8 2.82 45.57 -42.89
C ILE A 8 1.34 45.20 -42.64
N ALA A 9 0.79 43.99 -42.77
CA ALA A 9 1.31 42.65 -42.98
C ALA A 9 0.21 41.77 -43.58
N PRO A 10 0.34 41.28 -44.83
CA PRO A 10 -0.29 40.02 -45.23
C PRO A 10 0.64 38.83 -44.92
N LEU A 11 1.44 38.93 -43.85
CA LEU A 11 2.34 37.88 -43.34
C LEU A 11 1.87 37.28 -42.01
N GLY A 12 0.70 37.70 -41.51
CA GLY A 12 0.10 37.18 -40.27
C GLY A 12 -0.91 36.05 -40.44
N VAL A 13 -1.26 35.68 -41.69
CA VAL A 13 -2.27 34.64 -41.97
C VAL A 13 -1.65 33.35 -42.53
N LEU A 14 -0.32 33.26 -42.55
CA LEU A 14 0.42 32.10 -43.06
C LEU A 14 1.26 31.38 -41.97
N PHE A 15 0.88 31.54 -40.70
CA PHE A 15 1.50 30.87 -39.55
C PHE A 15 0.46 30.35 -38.52
N LEU A 16 -0.67 29.83 -38.99
CA LEU A 16 -1.60 29.03 -38.16
C LEU A 16 -2.08 27.77 -38.89
N VAL A 17 -1.26 27.20 -39.77
CA VAL A 17 -1.53 25.89 -40.36
C VAL A 17 -0.23 25.10 -40.54
N GLN A 18 0.51 24.82 -39.46
CA GLN A 18 1.31 23.60 -39.36
C GLN A 18 1.88 23.38 -37.95
N GLU A 19 1.24 22.51 -37.19
CA GLU A 19 1.77 21.57 -36.18
C GLU A 19 0.59 20.60 -35.97
N SER A 20 0.40 19.60 -36.83
CA SER A 20 1.03 18.28 -36.75
C SER A 20 0.74 17.59 -35.41
N GLY A 21 -0.25 16.69 -35.41
CA GLY A 21 -0.49 15.75 -34.32
C GLY A 21 -1.94 15.67 -33.87
N CYS A 22 -2.86 15.26 -34.74
CA CYS A 22 -4.05 14.57 -34.23
C CYS A 22 -3.51 13.32 -33.53
N PHE A 23 -3.45 13.34 -32.20
CA PHE A 23 -3.26 12.13 -31.42
C PHE A 23 -4.40 11.21 -31.82
N PHE A 24 -4.09 10.23 -32.67
CA PHE A 24 -4.99 9.16 -33.03
C PHE A 24 -5.32 8.45 -31.71
N MET A 25 -6.43 8.85 -31.08
CA MET A 25 -6.95 8.09 -29.96
C MET A 25 -7.24 6.70 -30.51
N PRO A 26 -6.67 5.64 -29.91
CA PRO A 26 -7.04 4.28 -30.29
C PRO A 26 -8.57 4.16 -30.30
N ASN A 27 -9.08 3.44 -31.29
CA ASN A 27 -10.50 3.14 -31.46
C ASN A 27 -11.14 2.89 -30.08
N ALA A 28 -12.21 3.60 -29.72
CA ALA A 28 -12.84 3.50 -28.39
C ALA A 28 -13.16 2.05 -28.01
N THR A 29 -13.41 1.19 -28.99
CA THR A 29 -13.60 -0.26 -28.82
C THR A 29 -12.39 -0.98 -28.22
N PHE A 30 -11.16 -0.50 -28.44
CA PHE A 30 -9.95 -1.05 -27.83
C PHE A 30 -9.91 -0.75 -26.33
N TYR A 31 -10.26 0.48 -25.92
CA TYR A 31 -10.31 0.84 -24.51
C TYR A 31 -11.48 0.18 -23.79
N GLU A 32 -12.65 0.10 -24.42
CA GLU A 32 -13.80 -0.67 -23.92
C GLU A 32 -13.43 -2.15 -23.74
N LYS A 33 -12.69 -2.73 -24.69
CA LYS A 33 -12.19 -4.10 -24.57
C LYS A 33 -11.16 -4.24 -23.45
N LEU A 34 -10.23 -3.29 -23.32
CA LEU A 34 -9.20 -3.30 -22.28
C LEU A 34 -9.81 -3.11 -20.88
N LEU A 35 -10.75 -2.17 -20.74
CA LEU A 35 -11.52 -1.91 -19.52
C LEU A 35 -12.41 -3.10 -19.19
N GLY A 36 -13.07 -3.69 -20.20
CA GLY A 36 -13.85 -4.92 -20.06
C GLY A 36 -13.00 -6.09 -19.56
N THR A 37 -11.80 -6.28 -20.11
CA THR A 37 -10.86 -7.29 -19.59
C THR A 37 -10.39 -6.99 -18.17
N TYR A 38 -10.16 -5.72 -17.82
CA TYR A 38 -9.77 -5.29 -16.46
C TYR A 38 -10.91 -5.52 -15.45
N GLU A 39 -12.15 -5.31 -15.87
CA GLU A 39 -13.35 -5.48 -15.05
C GLU A 39 -13.73 -6.96 -14.91
N GLU A 40 -13.52 -7.77 -15.95
CA GLU A 40 -13.70 -9.22 -15.95
C GLU A 40 -12.64 -9.94 -15.09
N GLU A 41 -11.37 -9.52 -15.13
CA GLU A 41 -10.32 -9.98 -14.21
C GLU A 41 -10.66 -9.71 -12.73
N ARG A 42 -11.35 -8.59 -12.47
CA ARG A 42 -11.79 -8.19 -11.13
C ARG A 42 -13.04 -8.96 -10.66
N LEU A 43 -13.93 -9.36 -11.57
CA LEU A 43 -15.19 -10.04 -11.26
C LEU A 43 -15.09 -11.57 -11.16
N HIS A 44 -14.09 -12.20 -11.81
CA HIS A 44 -13.99 -13.66 -11.88
C HIS A 44 -12.67 -14.29 -11.42
N SER A 45 -11.79 -13.58 -10.70
CA SER A 45 -10.72 -14.26 -9.97
C SER A 45 -11.19 -14.73 -8.58
N ARG A 46 -12.00 -15.80 -8.58
CA ARG A 46 -12.13 -16.71 -7.43
C ARG A 46 -10.84 -17.51 -7.16
N ALA A 47 -9.72 -17.03 -7.69
CA ALA A 47 -8.38 -17.55 -7.62
C ALA A 47 -7.41 -16.36 -7.53
N LYS A 48 -7.33 -15.76 -6.35
CA LYS A 48 -6.10 -15.10 -5.94
C LYS A 48 -5.65 -15.78 -4.65
N ARG A 49 -4.98 -16.93 -4.82
CA ARG A 49 -4.38 -17.69 -3.71
C ARG A 49 -3.11 -17.02 -3.20
N SER A 50 -2.46 -16.21 -4.03
CA SER A 50 -1.26 -15.46 -3.70
C SER A 50 -1.51 -13.96 -3.63
N ILE A 51 -0.73 -13.28 -2.80
CA ILE A 51 -0.75 -11.82 -2.67
C ILE A 51 -0.22 -11.17 -3.96
N SER A 52 -0.88 -10.13 -4.50
CA SER A 52 -0.33 -9.46 -5.70
C SER A 52 0.83 -8.55 -5.36
N ARG A 53 1.65 -8.25 -6.38
CA ARG A 53 2.68 -7.22 -6.30
C ARG A 53 2.17 -5.88 -5.75
N LEU A 54 0.99 -5.43 -6.20
CA LEU A 54 0.39 -4.19 -5.70
C LEU A 54 0.07 -4.26 -4.21
N ASP A 55 -0.45 -5.40 -3.75
CA ASP A 55 -0.72 -5.64 -2.32
C ASP A 55 0.59 -5.68 -1.51
N LYS A 56 1.66 -6.31 -2.03
CA LYS A 56 3.00 -6.34 -1.39
C LYS A 56 3.56 -4.92 -1.23
N ASP A 57 3.50 -4.12 -2.29
CA ASP A 57 3.98 -2.75 -2.29
C ASP A 57 3.16 -1.88 -1.30
N GLU A 58 1.83 -2.05 -1.27
CA GLU A 58 0.94 -1.35 -0.31
C GLU A 58 1.30 -1.71 1.14
N ILE A 59 1.49 -3.00 1.42
CA ILE A 59 1.89 -3.50 2.75
C ILE A 59 3.21 -2.84 3.19
N LEU A 60 4.24 -2.93 2.34
CA LEU A 60 5.58 -2.49 2.69
C LEU A 60 5.65 -0.97 2.87
N GLN A 61 5.00 -0.22 1.98
CA GLN A 61 4.96 1.24 2.05
C GLN A 61 4.22 1.71 3.31
N LEU A 62 3.09 1.08 3.65
CA LEU A 62 2.31 1.48 4.82
C LEU A 62 3.06 1.17 6.12
N HIS A 63 3.65 -0.02 6.26
CA HIS A 63 4.46 -0.34 7.45
C HIS A 63 5.62 0.66 7.62
N ASN A 64 6.40 0.92 6.57
CA ASN A 64 7.53 1.85 6.65
C ASN A 64 7.09 3.29 6.93
N LYS A 65 5.96 3.73 6.38
CA LYS A 65 5.37 5.04 6.69
C LYS A 65 5.01 5.14 8.18
N LEU A 66 4.30 4.15 8.71
CA LEU A 66 3.83 4.14 10.10
C LEU A 66 5.00 4.03 11.08
N ARG A 67 5.99 3.19 10.79
CA ARG A 67 7.26 3.08 11.55
C ARG A 67 8.00 4.42 11.61
N GLY A 68 7.95 5.21 10.54
CA GLY A 68 8.53 6.56 10.50
C GLY A 68 7.72 7.63 11.25
N GLN A 69 6.53 7.31 11.77
CA GLN A 69 5.61 8.27 12.39
C GLN A 69 5.32 7.97 13.88
N VAL A 70 6.02 6.99 14.47
CA VAL A 70 5.84 6.62 15.87
C VAL A 70 6.19 7.77 16.82
N TYR A 71 5.48 7.82 17.95
CA TYR A 71 5.77 8.74 19.04
C TYR A 71 5.87 7.97 20.37
N PRO A 72 6.95 8.14 21.15
CA PRO A 72 8.11 8.99 20.89
C PRO A 72 8.91 8.51 19.67
N SER A 73 9.68 9.42 19.06
CA SER A 73 10.48 9.09 17.87
C SER A 73 11.53 8.03 18.21
N ALA A 74 11.60 6.98 17.41
CA ALA A 74 12.60 5.94 17.57
C ALA A 74 13.96 6.38 16.99
N SER A 75 15.05 6.09 17.70
CA SER A 75 16.42 6.39 17.25
C SER A 75 17.03 5.35 16.31
N ASN A 76 16.46 4.14 16.28
CA ASN A 76 17.00 2.98 15.56
C ASN A 76 15.91 2.15 14.84
N MET A 77 14.82 2.80 14.39
CA MET A 77 13.77 2.09 13.64
C MET A 77 14.26 1.72 12.24
N GLU A 78 14.43 0.43 11.98
CA GLU A 78 14.93 -0.05 10.69
C GLU A 78 13.88 0.04 9.57
N TYR A 79 14.35 0.14 8.33
CA TYR A 79 13.49 0.10 7.15
C TYR A 79 13.18 -1.35 6.78
N MET A 80 11.90 -1.68 6.66
CA MET A 80 11.46 -3.02 6.26
C MET A 80 11.65 -3.23 4.77
N ASN A 81 12.05 -4.44 4.40
CA ASN A 81 12.06 -4.94 3.03
C ASN A 81 11.15 -6.18 2.92
N TRP A 82 10.69 -6.47 1.71
CA TRP A 82 9.91 -7.69 1.46
C TRP A 82 10.83 -8.91 1.48
N ASP A 83 10.35 -10.00 2.08
CA ASP A 83 11.03 -11.29 2.12
C ASP A 83 10.12 -12.38 1.54
N ASP A 84 10.57 -13.00 0.46
CA ASP A 84 9.77 -14.01 -0.25
C ASP A 84 9.67 -15.35 0.51
N GLU A 85 10.58 -15.66 1.44
CA GLU A 85 10.49 -16.83 2.32
C GLU A 85 9.41 -16.64 3.39
N LEU A 86 9.35 -15.46 4.00
CA LEU A 86 8.28 -15.09 4.93
C LEU A 86 6.91 -15.08 4.26
N GLU A 87 6.81 -14.58 3.02
CA GLU A 87 5.58 -14.65 2.24
C GLU A 87 5.11 -16.09 2.03
N ARG A 88 6.00 -16.99 1.56
CA ARG A 88 5.66 -18.39 1.35
C ARG A 88 5.21 -19.06 2.65
N SER A 89 5.87 -18.75 3.76
CA SER A 89 5.50 -19.26 5.09
C SER A 89 4.13 -18.74 5.52
N ALA A 90 3.85 -17.45 5.34
CA ALA A 90 2.56 -16.84 5.69
C ALA A 90 1.42 -17.38 4.82
N GLU A 91 1.63 -17.56 3.51
CA GLU A 91 0.66 -18.18 2.60
C GLU A 91 0.37 -19.62 3.02
N ALA A 92 1.41 -20.42 3.28
CA ALA A 92 1.26 -21.81 3.73
C ALA A 92 0.48 -21.91 5.05
N TRP A 93 0.70 -20.99 6.00
CA TRP A 93 -0.06 -20.96 7.25
C TRP A 93 -1.53 -20.57 7.01
N ALA A 94 -1.78 -19.49 6.27
CA ALA A 94 -3.12 -19.00 5.98
C ALA A 94 -4.01 -20.03 5.25
N GLN A 95 -3.42 -20.89 4.41
CA GLN A 95 -4.12 -21.97 3.71
C GLN A 95 -4.76 -23.01 4.64
N ASN A 96 -4.31 -23.14 5.89
CA ASN A 96 -4.93 -24.05 6.86
C ASN A 96 -6.30 -23.56 7.34
N CYS A 97 -6.63 -22.28 7.12
CA CYS A 97 -7.87 -21.66 7.58
C CYS A 97 -8.11 -21.82 9.10
N VAL A 98 -7.02 -21.87 9.88
CA VAL A 98 -7.05 -21.92 11.34
C VAL A 98 -6.80 -20.52 11.88
N TRP A 99 -7.69 -20.03 12.74
CA TRP A 99 -7.52 -18.76 13.43
C TRP A 99 -6.67 -18.93 14.69
N ASP A 100 -5.39 -19.21 14.48
CA ASP A 100 -4.38 -19.36 15.54
C ASP A 100 -2.99 -19.03 14.98
N HIS A 101 -2.02 -18.79 15.86
CA HIS A 101 -0.63 -18.53 15.47
C HIS A 101 0.10 -19.82 15.10
N GLY A 102 1.01 -19.72 14.13
CA GLY A 102 1.85 -20.85 13.75
C GLY A 102 2.69 -20.64 12.50
N PRO A 103 3.45 -21.66 12.08
CA PRO A 103 3.60 -22.95 12.77
C PRO A 103 4.44 -22.83 14.05
N SER A 104 4.16 -23.68 15.05
CA SER A 104 4.71 -23.55 16.41
C SER A 104 6.24 -23.57 16.50
N ASN A 105 6.93 -24.18 15.52
CA ASN A 105 8.38 -24.21 15.44
C ASN A 105 9.01 -22.90 14.93
N LEU A 106 8.22 -21.99 14.34
CA LEU A 106 8.72 -20.73 13.76
C LEU A 106 8.34 -19.50 14.58
N ILE A 107 7.22 -19.54 15.32
CA ILE A 107 6.68 -18.39 16.07
C ILE A 107 7.62 -17.85 17.16
N MET A 108 8.61 -18.63 17.62
CA MET A 108 9.62 -18.16 18.57
C MET A 108 10.74 -17.34 17.91
N SER A 109 10.90 -17.43 16.59
CA SER A 109 11.98 -16.79 15.84
C SER A 109 11.47 -15.73 14.85
N ILE A 110 10.21 -15.82 14.46
CA ILE A 110 9.55 -14.94 13.48
C ILE A 110 8.24 -14.46 14.10
N GLY A 111 8.04 -13.14 14.13
CA GLY A 111 6.79 -12.51 14.57
C GLY A 111 5.63 -12.78 13.60
N GLN A 112 4.41 -12.66 14.09
CA GLN A 112 3.22 -12.87 13.26
C GLN A 112 2.04 -12.01 13.73
N ASN A 113 1.48 -11.23 12.81
CA ASN A 113 0.19 -10.56 13.00
C ASN A 113 -0.86 -11.26 12.15
N LEU A 114 -2.04 -11.50 12.74
CA LEU A 114 -3.15 -12.17 12.08
C LEU A 114 -4.32 -11.21 11.90
N ALA A 115 -5.04 -11.35 10.78
CA ALA A 115 -6.27 -10.61 10.53
C ALA A 115 -7.28 -11.47 9.78
N VAL A 116 -8.54 -11.33 10.14
CA VAL A 116 -9.69 -11.91 9.43
C VAL A 116 -10.74 -10.84 9.22
N HIS A 117 -11.46 -10.95 8.12
CA HIS A 117 -12.65 -10.15 7.87
C HIS A 117 -13.67 -10.97 7.09
N TRP A 118 -14.92 -10.55 7.15
CA TRP A 118 -16.02 -11.18 6.44
C TRP A 118 -16.78 -10.13 5.62
N GLY A 119 -17.47 -10.58 4.58
CA GLY A 119 -18.27 -9.71 3.71
C GLY A 119 -17.44 -9.11 2.58
N ARG A 120 -17.43 -7.78 2.48
CA ARG A 120 -16.75 -7.08 1.37
C ARG A 120 -15.23 -7.16 1.54
N TYR A 121 -14.54 -7.25 0.40
CA TYR A 121 -13.09 -7.19 0.34
C TYR A 121 -12.54 -5.98 1.08
N ARG A 122 -11.52 -6.23 1.91
CA ARG A 122 -10.67 -5.21 2.53
C ARG A 122 -9.26 -5.40 2.00
N SER A 123 -8.62 -4.31 1.57
CA SER A 123 -7.21 -4.37 1.18
C SER A 123 -6.33 -4.67 2.40
N PRO A 124 -5.11 -5.18 2.20
CA PRO A 124 -4.15 -5.36 3.29
C PRO A 124 -3.91 -4.10 4.12
N ALA A 125 -3.90 -2.92 3.49
CA ALA A 125 -3.76 -1.65 4.22
C ALA A 125 -4.79 -1.45 5.34
N PHE A 126 -6.02 -1.94 5.16
CA PHE A 126 -7.05 -1.86 6.20
C PHE A 126 -6.64 -2.61 7.48
N HIS A 127 -6.06 -3.80 7.33
CA HIS A 127 -5.63 -4.63 8.47
C HIS A 127 -4.39 -4.07 9.14
N ILE A 128 -3.43 -3.58 8.36
CA ILE A 128 -2.23 -2.92 8.88
C ILE A 128 -2.60 -1.69 9.71
N GLN A 129 -3.53 -0.87 9.21
CA GLN A 129 -4.00 0.28 9.97
C GLN A 129 -4.71 -0.16 11.25
N SER A 130 -5.53 -1.22 11.20
CA SER A 130 -6.19 -1.77 12.40
C SER A 130 -5.18 -2.27 13.44
N TRP A 131 -4.09 -2.90 13.02
CA TRP A 131 -3.00 -3.31 13.92
C TRP A 131 -2.28 -2.10 14.51
N TYR A 132 -1.99 -1.09 13.68
CA TYR A 132 -1.33 0.13 14.14
C TYR A 132 -2.20 0.94 15.11
N ASP A 133 -3.50 0.97 14.91
CA ASP A 133 -4.45 1.76 15.71
C ASP A 133 -4.50 1.31 17.19
N GLU A 134 -3.93 0.16 17.54
CA GLU A 134 -3.69 -0.23 18.94
C GLU A 134 -2.74 0.74 19.67
N VAL A 135 -1.97 1.56 18.95
CA VAL A 135 -1.11 2.62 19.52
C VAL A 135 -1.86 3.54 20.47
N LYS A 136 -3.16 3.77 20.26
CA LYS A 136 -4.00 4.61 21.12
C LYS A 136 -4.11 4.07 22.55
N ASP A 137 -3.91 2.76 22.70
CA ASP A 137 -4.00 2.01 23.94
C ASP A 137 -2.62 1.61 24.48
N TYR A 138 -1.55 1.88 23.72
CA TYR A 138 -0.18 1.56 24.09
C TYR A 138 0.54 2.77 24.69
N ASN A 139 1.24 2.54 25.81
CA ASN A 139 2.08 3.55 26.44
C ASN A 139 3.53 3.10 26.43
N TYR A 140 4.42 3.95 25.89
CA TYR A 140 5.85 3.66 25.93
C TYR A 140 6.38 3.71 27.37
N PRO A 141 7.10 2.69 27.83
CA PRO A 141 7.70 2.69 29.16
C PRO A 141 8.80 3.74 29.25
N TYR A 142 8.90 4.42 30.39
CA TYR A 142 10.02 5.32 30.63
C TYR A 142 11.30 4.52 30.92
N PRO A 143 12.50 5.06 30.61
CA PRO A 143 13.76 4.33 30.82
C PRO A 143 13.98 3.80 32.24
N HIS A 144 13.48 4.51 33.26
CA HIS A 144 13.62 4.10 34.66
C HIS A 144 12.70 2.93 35.06
N GLU A 145 11.72 2.58 34.22
CA GLU A 145 10.81 1.46 34.45
C GLU A 145 11.37 0.14 33.89
N CYS A 146 12.45 0.20 33.10
CA CYS A 146 13.06 -0.95 32.46
C CYS A 146 14.19 -1.53 33.31
N ASN A 147 14.04 -2.77 33.81
CA ASN A 147 15.11 -3.48 34.54
C ASN A 147 14.83 -5.00 34.69
N PRO A 148 15.56 -5.92 34.04
CA PRO A 148 16.38 -5.74 32.83
C PRO A 148 15.52 -5.61 31.56
N TRP A 149 14.21 -5.82 31.68
CA TRP A 149 13.22 -5.72 30.61
C TRP A 149 12.26 -4.57 30.93
N CYS A 150 11.65 -4.00 29.89
CA CYS A 150 10.61 -3.00 30.06
C CYS A 150 9.25 -3.67 30.25
N PRO A 151 8.35 -3.12 31.10
CA PRO A 151 6.98 -3.61 31.18
C PRO A 151 6.20 -3.24 29.92
N GLU A 152 5.37 -4.16 29.44
CA GLU A 152 4.34 -3.84 28.45
C GLU A 152 3.22 -3.03 29.12
N LYS A 153 2.84 -1.90 28.52
CA LYS A 153 1.75 -1.05 29.01
C LYS A 153 0.68 -0.91 27.96
N CYS A 154 -0.30 -1.79 28.03
CA CYS A 154 -1.49 -1.76 27.19
C CYS A 154 -2.72 -1.50 28.08
N SER A 155 -3.50 -0.47 27.78
CA SER A 155 -4.80 -0.22 28.42
C SER A 155 -5.98 -0.84 27.66
N GLY A 156 -5.75 -1.28 26.43
CA GLY A 156 -6.73 -1.90 25.55
C GLY A 156 -6.76 -3.42 25.68
N SER A 157 -7.58 -4.06 24.84
CA SER A 157 -7.66 -5.52 24.78
C SER A 157 -6.42 -6.17 24.15
N MET A 158 -5.73 -5.45 23.27
CA MET A 158 -4.57 -5.93 22.53
C MET A 158 -3.69 -4.74 22.12
N CYS A 159 -2.38 -4.90 22.26
CA CYS A 159 -1.36 -3.97 21.71
C CYS A 159 -0.21 -4.71 21.01
N THR A 160 -0.31 -6.03 20.88
CA THR A 160 0.77 -6.89 20.37
C THR A 160 0.91 -6.79 18.86
N HIS A 161 -0.13 -6.39 18.12
CA HIS A 161 0.01 -6.18 16.69
C HIS A 161 0.74 -4.87 16.39
N TYR A 162 0.49 -3.81 17.17
CA TYR A 162 1.18 -2.53 17.03
C TYR A 162 2.68 -2.61 17.37
N THR A 163 3.03 -3.38 18.39
CA THR A 163 4.41 -3.45 18.92
C THR A 163 5.34 -4.35 18.11
N GLN A 164 4.80 -5.13 17.16
CA GLN A 164 5.55 -5.95 16.21
C GLN A 164 5.90 -5.18 14.93
#